data_AF-A0A351A2H7-F1
#
_entry.id   AF-A0A351A2H7-F1
#
_cell.length_a   1.000
_cell.length_b   1.000
_cell.length_c   1.000
_cell.angle_alpha   90.00
_cell.angle_beta   90.00
_cell.angle_gamma   90.00
#
_symmetry.space_group_name_H-M   'P 1'
#
loop_
_entity.id
_entity.type
_entity.pdbx_description
1 polymer ?
#
loop_
_entity_poly.entity_id
_entity_poly.type
_entity_poly.pdbx_seq_one_letter_code
_entity_poly.pdbx_strand_id
1 'polypeptide(L)'
;SFYFVRRTDVVDATTAPPTYSEWDLYTVADNDTASLTYNSRLGFDGLGRIASVTPQVTAPGVTPPLNGSVFSATLGSDAIAPSVIELAMNSITQFGGKSTPRELTQNGSAPGEIAGLAISRNGVIQARYTNGITKDIAIVNLTTVRNNNGLSPIGNNYWVETPESGGFARGEPGNGLNGVISAGQVEESNVDLTQELVQMIIQQRNYQANAQSIRTQDQILQTLVNLR
;
A
#
# COMPACT_ATOMS: atom_id res chain seq x y z
N SER A 1 2.48 2.37 -32.74
CA SER A 1 3.57 1.41 -33.05
C SER A 1 4.84 2.17 -33.40
N PHE A 2 6.00 1.54 -33.20
CA PHE A 2 7.32 2.10 -33.52
C PHE A 2 8.05 1.13 -34.45
N TYR A 3 8.67 1.64 -35.50
CA TYR A 3 9.55 0.83 -36.34
C TYR A 3 10.77 1.62 -36.81
N PHE A 4 11.83 0.89 -37.12
CA PHE A 4 13.17 1.42 -37.42
C PHE A 4 13.60 0.94 -38.79
N VAL A 5 14.09 1.86 -39.62
CA VAL A 5 14.66 1.53 -40.93
C VAL A 5 16.11 1.97 -40.96
N ARG A 6 17.04 1.03 -41.19
CA ARG A 6 18.47 1.33 -41.30
C ARG A 6 18.73 2.05 -42.61
N ARG A 7 19.44 3.17 -42.54
CA ARG A 7 20.03 3.82 -43.70
C ARG A 7 21.43 3.25 -43.93
N THR A 8 21.86 3.19 -45.20
CA THR A 8 23.24 2.80 -45.55
C THR A 8 24.26 3.57 -44.72
N ASP A 9 25.37 2.91 -44.35
CA ASP A 9 26.35 3.45 -43.42
C ASP A 9 26.85 4.83 -43.85
N VAL A 10 26.63 5.82 -42.99
CA VAL A 10 27.15 7.18 -43.14
C VAL A 10 28.34 7.28 -42.20
N VAL A 11 29.53 7.48 -42.74
CA VAL A 11 30.70 7.88 -41.94
C VAL A 11 30.77 9.40 -42.05
N ASP A 12 30.13 10.11 -41.13
CA ASP A 12 30.29 11.56 -41.03
C ASP A 12 31.15 11.89 -39.81
N ALA A 13 32.47 11.91 -40.04
CA ALA A 13 33.47 12.27 -39.04
C ALA A 13 33.56 13.78 -38.79
N THR A 14 32.76 14.60 -39.49
CA THR A 14 32.78 16.06 -39.36
C THR A 14 31.75 16.60 -38.37
N THR A 15 30.75 15.79 -38.00
CA THR A 15 29.78 16.09 -36.93
C THR A 15 30.31 15.67 -35.57
N ALA A 16 30.13 16.51 -34.54
CA ALA A 16 30.47 16.16 -33.15
C ALA A 16 29.20 15.81 -32.37
N PRO A 17 29.07 14.59 -31.79
CA PRO A 17 29.96 13.42 -31.88
C PRO A 17 29.90 12.69 -33.25
N PRO A 18 30.96 11.96 -33.65
CA PRO A 18 31.03 11.29 -34.97
C PRO A 18 29.98 10.18 -35.08
N THR A 19 29.24 10.18 -36.17
CA THR A 19 28.20 9.20 -36.47
C THR A 19 28.70 8.20 -37.52
N TYR A 20 28.45 6.91 -37.27
CA TYR A 20 28.92 5.80 -38.11
C TYR A 20 27.79 5.00 -38.76
N SER A 21 26.57 5.13 -38.23
CA SER A 21 25.36 4.60 -38.87
C SER A 21 24.13 5.39 -38.44
N GLU A 22 23.16 5.47 -39.35
CA GLU A 22 21.93 6.22 -39.16
C GLU A 22 20.69 5.33 -39.30
N TRP A 23 19.68 5.59 -38.46
CA TRP A 23 18.38 4.94 -38.51
C TRP A 23 17.27 5.97 -38.55
N ASP A 24 16.33 5.78 -39.46
CA ASP A 24 15.10 6.57 -39.52
C ASP A 24 14.06 5.91 -38.60
N LEU A 25 13.55 6.68 -37.63
CA LEU A 25 12.54 6.27 -36.67
C LEU A 25 11.16 6.72 -37.15
N TYR A 26 10.25 5.77 -37.20
CA TYR A 26 8.85 6.00 -37.52
C TYR A 26 7.99 5.69 -36.30
N THR A 27 7.11 6.63 -35.93
CA THR A 27 6.21 6.47 -34.80
C THR A 27 4.79 6.76 -35.27
N VAL A 28 3.87 5.88 -34.89
CA VAL A 28 2.44 6.04 -35.14
C VAL A 28 1.73 5.94 -33.79
N ALA A 29 1.03 7.00 -33.40
CA ALA A 29 0.13 6.99 -32.25
C ALA A 29 -1.31 6.86 -32.74
N ASP A 30 -2.17 6.19 -31.98
CA ASP A 30 -3.62 6.14 -32.20
C ASP A 30 -4.09 5.69 -33.61
N ASN A 31 -3.35 4.77 -34.24
CA ASN A 31 -3.63 4.30 -35.61
C ASN A 31 -3.76 5.41 -36.67
N ASP A 32 -3.26 6.62 -36.41
CA ASP A 32 -3.25 7.69 -37.38
C ASP A 32 -2.19 7.42 -38.45
N THR A 33 -2.62 6.82 -39.55
CA THR A 33 -1.78 6.47 -40.71
C THR A 33 -1.55 7.65 -41.66
N ALA A 34 -1.94 8.88 -41.30
CA ALA A 34 -1.73 10.05 -42.13
C ALA A 34 -0.24 10.42 -42.21
N SER A 35 0.41 9.94 -43.28
CA SER A 35 1.81 10.16 -43.65
C SER A 35 2.84 9.45 -42.76
N LEU A 36 3.29 8.27 -43.21
CA LEU A 36 4.47 7.57 -42.70
C LEU A 36 5.76 8.31 -43.07
N THR A 37 5.90 9.57 -42.67
CA THR A 37 7.16 10.31 -42.70
C THR A 37 7.96 9.90 -41.47
N TYR A 38 9.29 9.81 -41.57
CA TYR A 38 10.09 9.55 -40.36
C TYR A 38 10.07 10.78 -39.46
N ASN A 39 9.93 10.54 -38.16
CA ASN A 39 9.70 11.59 -37.17
C ASN A 39 11.03 12.06 -36.58
N SER A 40 12.02 11.17 -36.50
CA SER A 40 13.35 11.48 -35.97
C SER A 40 14.39 10.54 -36.59
N ARG A 41 15.63 10.99 -36.61
CA ARG A 41 16.80 10.21 -37.03
C ARG A 41 17.69 9.93 -35.85
N LEU A 42 18.19 8.71 -35.74
CA LEU A 42 19.14 8.27 -34.72
C LEU A 42 20.50 8.04 -35.37
N GLY A 43 21.54 8.71 -34.90
CA GLY A 43 22.93 8.43 -35.24
C GLY A 43 23.61 7.61 -34.14
N PHE A 44 24.38 6.59 -34.51
CA PHE A 44 25.16 5.78 -33.58
C PHE A 44 26.67 6.04 -33.71
N ASP A 45 27.40 5.98 -32.60
CA ASP A 45 28.86 6.07 -32.57
C ASP A 45 29.52 4.73 -32.95
N GLY A 46 30.85 4.73 -33.09
CA GLY A 46 31.63 3.52 -33.39
C GLY A 46 31.64 2.47 -32.27
N LEU A 47 31.05 2.78 -31.11
CA LEU A 47 30.86 1.85 -29.99
C LEU A 47 29.42 1.32 -29.93
N GLY A 48 28.58 1.65 -30.91
CA GLY A 48 27.21 1.18 -31.03
C GLY A 48 26.23 1.87 -30.07
N ARG A 49 26.58 3.03 -29.49
CA ARG A 49 25.70 3.85 -28.65
C ARG A 49 25.07 4.98 -29.46
N ILE A 50 23.93 5.49 -29.01
CA ILE A 50 23.30 6.66 -29.65
C ILE A 50 24.20 7.89 -29.45
N ALA A 51 24.63 8.48 -30.55
CA ALA A 51 25.49 9.66 -30.63
C ALA A 51 24.69 10.93 -30.92
N SER A 52 23.62 10.83 -31.71
CA SER A 52 22.77 11.97 -32.04
C SER A 52 21.31 11.54 -32.25
N VAL A 53 20.39 12.47 -31.97
CA VAL A 53 18.99 12.34 -32.35
C VAL A 53 18.56 13.64 -33.03
N THR A 54 18.24 13.57 -34.32
CA THR A 54 17.85 14.73 -35.12
C THR A 54 16.36 14.63 -35.44
N PRO A 55 15.53 15.55 -34.93
CA PRO A 55 14.11 15.53 -35.24
C PRO A 55 13.86 16.06 -36.66
N GLN A 56 12.89 15.47 -37.36
CA GLN A 56 12.59 15.91 -38.73
C GLN A 56 11.20 16.53 -38.88
N VAL A 57 10.18 16.00 -38.21
CA VAL A 57 8.82 16.57 -38.26
C VAL A 57 8.13 16.36 -36.93
N THR A 58 7.49 17.40 -36.42
CA THR A 58 6.60 17.33 -35.27
C THR A 58 5.21 16.95 -35.78
N ALA A 59 4.83 15.68 -35.64
CA ALA A 59 3.42 15.28 -35.82
C ALA A 59 2.57 15.88 -34.67
N PRO A 60 1.26 16.17 -34.87
CA PRO A 60 0.40 16.65 -33.79
C PRO A 60 0.45 15.71 -32.57
N GLY A 61 0.72 16.27 -31.37
CA GLY A 61 0.78 15.50 -30.12
C GLY A 61 2.09 14.73 -29.87
N VAL A 62 3.06 14.81 -30.79
CA VAL A 62 4.38 14.17 -30.66
C VAL A 62 5.43 15.24 -30.44
N THR A 63 6.18 15.16 -29.33
CA THR A 63 7.32 16.07 -29.11
C THR A 63 8.61 15.35 -29.45
N PRO A 64 9.40 15.86 -30.42
CA PRO A 64 10.69 15.28 -30.71
C PRO A 64 11.65 15.39 -29.50
N PRO A 65 12.54 14.40 -29.32
CA PRO A 65 13.57 14.45 -28.28
C PRO A 65 14.43 15.71 -28.39
N LEU A 66 14.32 16.61 -27.42
CA LEU A 66 15.19 17.77 -27.30
C LEU A 66 16.41 17.37 -26.46
N ASN A 67 17.54 17.13 -27.11
CA ASN A 67 18.84 16.92 -26.46
C ASN A 67 18.87 15.78 -25.42
N GLY A 68 18.13 14.71 -25.69
CA GLY A 68 18.03 13.55 -24.81
C GLY A 68 17.25 12.46 -25.53
N SER A 69 17.67 11.21 -25.39
CA SER A 69 17.14 10.06 -26.14
C SER A 69 15.70 9.68 -25.79
N VAL A 70 14.85 10.59 -25.34
CA VAL A 70 13.48 10.32 -24.88
C VAL A 70 12.48 10.92 -25.86
N PHE A 71 11.74 10.06 -26.52
CA PHE A 71 10.61 10.43 -27.37
C PHE A 71 9.33 10.46 -26.53
N SER A 72 8.46 11.46 -26.72
CA SER A 72 7.17 11.51 -26.03
C SER A 72 6.00 11.70 -27.01
N ALA A 73 4.91 10.97 -26.75
CA ALA A 73 3.65 11.11 -27.46
C ALA A 73 2.51 11.21 -26.45
N THR A 74 1.66 12.22 -26.61
CA THR A 74 0.48 12.42 -25.79
C THR A 74 -0.72 11.76 -26.47
N LEU A 75 -1.34 10.79 -25.81
CA LEU A 75 -2.55 10.13 -26.26
C LEU A 75 -3.80 10.83 -25.72
N GLY A 76 -4.79 10.99 -26.59
CA GLY A 76 -6.09 11.58 -26.25
C GLY A 76 -5.98 13.06 -25.89
N SER A 77 -5.63 13.90 -26.87
CA SER A 77 -5.48 15.36 -26.69
C SER A 77 -6.72 16.06 -26.12
N ASP A 78 -7.88 15.41 -26.20
CA ASP A 78 -9.18 15.91 -25.71
C ASP A 78 -9.59 15.32 -24.34
N ALA A 79 -8.76 14.48 -23.72
CA ALA A 79 -9.03 13.88 -22.42
C ALA A 79 -8.65 14.83 -21.26
N ILE A 80 -9.42 14.80 -20.17
CA ILE A 80 -9.19 15.60 -18.95
C ILE A 80 -7.82 15.27 -18.31
N ALA A 81 -7.32 14.05 -18.50
CA ALA A 81 -5.97 13.63 -18.13
C ALA A 81 -5.36 12.83 -19.30
N PRO A 82 -4.66 13.49 -20.24
CA PRO A 82 -4.08 12.81 -21.38
C PRO A 82 -2.93 11.90 -20.93
N SER A 83 -2.83 10.72 -21.54
CA SER A 83 -1.78 9.75 -21.20
C SER A 83 -0.53 10.04 -22.03
N VAL A 84 0.60 10.28 -21.39
CA VAL A 84 1.89 10.47 -22.09
C VAL A 84 2.62 9.15 -22.15
N ILE A 85 2.97 8.70 -23.35
CA ILE A 85 3.91 7.61 -23.58
C ILE A 85 5.29 8.22 -23.77
N GLU A 86 6.21 7.87 -22.87
CA GLU A 86 7.63 8.19 -23.01
C GLU A 86 8.42 6.95 -23.42
N LEU A 87 9.22 7.08 -24.48
CA LEU A 87 10.14 6.06 -24.94
C LEU A 87 11.57 6.57 -24.74
N ALA A 88 12.23 6.06 -23.70
CA ALA A 88 13.65 6.29 -23.47
C ALA A 88 14.49 5.31 -24.30
N MET A 89 15.32 5.86 -25.18
CA MET A 89 16.13 5.12 -26.16
C MET A 89 17.61 5.04 -25.75
N ASN A 90 17.98 5.62 -24.61
CA ASN A 90 19.35 5.67 -24.09
C ASN A 90 20.02 4.28 -23.93
N SER A 91 19.21 3.22 -23.78
CA SER A 91 19.67 1.85 -23.56
C SER A 91 19.68 1.01 -24.85
N ILE A 92 19.32 1.61 -25.99
CA ILE A 92 19.39 0.95 -27.29
C ILE A 92 20.84 0.98 -27.79
N THR A 93 21.33 -0.18 -28.24
CA THR A 93 22.66 -0.33 -28.83
C THR A 93 22.57 -1.01 -30.19
N GLN A 94 23.56 -0.76 -31.04
CA GLN A 94 23.66 -1.36 -32.36
C GLN A 94 24.95 -2.17 -32.50
N PHE A 95 24.79 -3.43 -32.88
CA PHE A 95 25.88 -4.34 -33.23
C PHE A 95 25.52 -5.09 -34.53
N GLY A 96 26.53 -5.61 -35.23
CA GLY A 96 26.40 -6.26 -36.55
C GLY A 96 25.73 -7.65 -36.54
N GLY A 97 24.69 -7.87 -35.74
CA GLY A 97 23.99 -9.16 -35.60
C GLY A 97 22.47 -9.03 -35.56
N LYS A 98 21.76 -10.16 -35.44
CA LYS A 98 20.30 -10.16 -35.27
C LYS A 98 19.93 -9.57 -33.91
N SER A 99 18.97 -8.65 -33.88
CA SER A 99 18.42 -8.10 -32.63
C SER A 99 17.60 -9.15 -31.91
N THR A 100 17.84 -9.34 -30.61
CA THR A 100 17.04 -10.21 -29.74
C THR A 100 16.56 -9.39 -28.54
N PRO A 101 15.25 -9.43 -28.19
CA PRO A 101 14.77 -8.83 -26.96
C PRO A 101 15.51 -9.42 -25.75
N ARG A 102 16.11 -8.57 -24.93
CA ARG A 102 16.91 -9.02 -23.78
C ARG A 102 16.05 -9.18 -22.51
N GLU A 103 15.11 -8.28 -22.31
CA GLU A 103 14.20 -8.27 -21.15
C GLU A 103 12.94 -7.50 -21.53
N LEU A 104 11.78 -8.02 -21.14
CA LEU A 104 10.50 -7.34 -21.27
C LEU A 104 9.87 -7.26 -19.89
N THR A 105 9.90 -6.07 -19.30
CA THR A 105 9.19 -5.77 -18.06
C THR A 105 8.02 -4.86 -18.36
N GLN A 106 6.90 -5.11 -17.69
CA GLN A 106 5.71 -4.29 -17.78
C GLN A 106 5.21 -4.05 -16.36
N ASN A 107 4.92 -2.78 -16.04
CA ASN A 107 4.36 -2.36 -14.76
C ASN A 107 2.88 -1.93 -14.87
N GLY A 108 2.29 -2.04 -16.06
CA GLY A 108 0.87 -1.83 -16.29
C GLY A 108 0.04 -3.08 -15.98
N SER A 109 -1.14 -2.88 -15.40
CA SER A 109 -2.10 -3.95 -15.13
C SER A 109 -3.50 -3.52 -15.52
N ALA A 110 -4.33 -4.49 -15.90
CA ALA A 110 -5.74 -4.24 -16.14
C ALA A 110 -6.43 -3.77 -14.85
N PRO A 111 -7.53 -3.01 -14.95
CA PRO A 111 -8.37 -2.72 -13.79
C PRO A 111 -8.78 -4.03 -13.10
N GLY A 112 -8.70 -4.04 -11.77
CA GLY A 112 -9.06 -5.18 -10.95
C GLY A 112 -9.96 -4.76 -9.80
N GLU A 113 -10.86 -5.64 -9.41
CA GLU A 113 -11.72 -5.48 -8.23
C GLU A 113 -11.10 -6.22 -7.03
N ILE A 114 -11.50 -5.88 -5.82
CA ILE A 114 -11.02 -6.56 -4.61
C ILE A 114 -11.60 -7.99 -4.60
N ALA A 115 -10.72 -8.98 -4.69
CA ALA A 115 -11.05 -10.40 -4.64
C ALA A 115 -10.92 -10.99 -3.23
N GLY A 116 -10.12 -10.37 -2.35
CA GLY A 116 -9.96 -10.84 -0.98
C GLY A 116 -9.24 -9.85 -0.07
N LEU A 117 -9.47 -10.02 1.23
CA LEU A 117 -8.85 -9.22 2.28
C LEU A 117 -8.08 -10.13 3.22
N ALA A 118 -6.87 -9.72 3.60
CA ALA A 118 -6.09 -10.37 4.63
C ALA A 118 -5.59 -9.32 5.63
N ILE A 119 -5.52 -9.69 6.90
CA ILE A 119 -4.94 -8.86 7.96
C ILE A 119 -3.68 -9.57 8.45
N SER A 120 -2.55 -8.90 8.34
CA SER A 120 -1.27 -9.41 8.82
C SER A 120 -1.10 -9.19 10.33
N ARG A 121 -0.12 -9.86 10.96
CA ARG A 121 0.12 -9.77 12.41
C ARG A 121 0.54 -8.38 12.90
N ASN A 122 1.10 -7.59 12.00
CA ASN A 122 1.41 -6.17 12.20
C ASN A 122 0.20 -5.24 11.95
N GLY A 123 -1.01 -5.80 11.79
CA GLY A 123 -2.26 -5.06 11.56
C GLY A 123 -2.40 -4.45 10.18
N VAL A 124 -1.48 -4.71 9.24
CA VAL A 124 -1.62 -4.25 7.86
C VAL A 124 -2.74 -5.02 7.18
N ILE A 125 -3.69 -4.28 6.64
CA ILE A 125 -4.81 -4.78 5.85
C ILE A 125 -4.39 -4.78 4.39
N GLN A 126 -4.29 -5.98 3.82
CA GLN A 126 -3.90 -6.20 2.43
C GLN A 126 -5.11 -6.62 1.60
N ALA A 127 -5.37 -5.87 0.53
CA ALA A 127 -6.37 -6.21 -0.47
C ALA A 127 -5.70 -6.95 -1.64
N ARG A 128 -6.22 -8.12 -1.97
CA ARG A 128 -5.84 -8.86 -3.18
C ARG A 128 -6.86 -8.55 -4.27
N TYR A 129 -6.38 -8.16 -5.44
CA TYR A 129 -7.22 -7.78 -6.56
C TYR A 129 -7.31 -8.90 -7.60
N THR A 130 -8.37 -8.90 -8.41
CA THR A 130 -8.58 -9.89 -9.49
C THR A 130 -7.51 -9.86 -10.57
N ASN A 131 -6.78 -8.75 -10.69
CA ASN A 131 -5.64 -8.59 -11.62
C ASN A 131 -4.31 -9.14 -11.07
N GLY A 132 -4.34 -9.85 -9.94
CA GLY A 132 -3.17 -10.48 -9.32
C GLY A 132 -2.31 -9.54 -8.47
N ILE A 133 -2.64 -8.26 -8.39
CA ILE A 133 -1.94 -7.30 -7.55
C ILE A 133 -2.42 -7.43 -6.10
N THR A 134 -1.49 -7.41 -5.15
CA THR A 134 -1.80 -7.23 -3.72
C THR A 134 -1.33 -5.84 -3.31
N LYS A 135 -2.19 -5.10 -2.61
CA LYS A 135 -1.88 -3.75 -2.12
C LYS A 135 -2.25 -3.62 -0.66
N ASP A 136 -1.38 -2.96 0.09
CA ASP A 136 -1.66 -2.53 1.45
C ASP A 136 -2.61 -1.33 1.39
N ILE A 137 -3.79 -1.46 1.99
CA ILE A 137 -4.85 -0.45 1.91
C ILE A 137 -5.07 0.30 3.21
N ALA A 138 -4.75 -0.30 4.36
CA ALA A 138 -4.92 0.31 5.67
C ALA A 138 -4.07 -0.42 6.73
N ILE A 139 -3.97 0.18 7.92
CA ILE A 139 -3.37 -0.42 9.11
C ILE A 139 -4.31 -0.23 10.30
N VAL A 140 -4.47 -1.29 11.10
CA VAL A 140 -5.18 -1.22 12.39
C VAL A 140 -4.21 -0.73 13.46
N ASN A 141 -4.51 0.41 14.08
CA ASN A 141 -3.71 0.91 15.20
C ASN A 141 -4.20 0.34 16.53
N LEU A 142 -3.25 -0.04 17.38
CA LEU A 142 -3.52 -0.40 18.76
C LEU A 142 -3.21 0.78 19.67
N THR A 143 -3.88 0.79 20.82
CA THR A 143 -3.72 1.84 21.82
C THR A 143 -3.40 1.21 23.15
N THR A 144 -2.33 1.65 23.78
CA THR A 144 -1.98 1.27 25.15
C THR A 144 -2.17 2.45 26.08
N VAL A 145 -2.44 2.14 27.36
CA VAL A 145 -2.52 3.12 28.44
C VAL A 145 -1.50 2.77 29.50
N ARG A 146 -1.11 3.77 30.30
CA ARG A 146 -0.15 3.55 31.40
C ARG A 146 -0.77 2.73 32.53
N ASN A 147 -2.06 2.95 32.80
CA ASN A 147 -2.79 2.25 33.85
C ASN A 147 -4.14 1.75 33.33
N ASN A 148 -4.23 0.46 33.01
CA ASN A 148 -5.46 -0.17 32.52
C ASN A 148 -6.61 -0.12 33.54
N ASN A 149 -6.31 -0.19 34.84
CA ASN A 149 -7.33 -0.17 35.90
C ASN A 149 -7.94 1.23 36.09
N GLY A 150 -7.31 2.28 35.54
CA GLY A 150 -7.84 3.64 35.56
C GLY A 150 -8.84 3.91 34.44
N LEU A 151 -9.06 2.99 33.50
CA LEU A 151 -10.02 3.18 32.42
C LEU A 151 -11.44 3.09 32.96
N SER A 152 -12.33 3.95 32.47
CA SER A 152 -13.74 3.90 32.83
C SER A 152 -14.53 3.07 31.81
N PRO A 153 -15.30 2.06 32.22
CA PRO A 153 -16.13 1.28 31.31
C PRO A 153 -17.38 2.08 30.91
N ILE A 154 -17.65 2.15 29.61
CA ILE A 154 -18.85 2.81 29.07
C ILE A 154 -19.90 1.80 28.53
N GLY A 155 -19.68 0.51 28.78
CA GLY A 155 -20.53 -0.59 28.33
C GLY A 155 -20.10 -1.20 27.00
N ASN A 156 -20.69 -2.35 26.62
CA ASN A 156 -20.39 -3.07 25.38
C ASN A 156 -18.89 -3.36 25.14
N ASN A 157 -18.13 -3.63 26.21
CA ASN A 157 -16.67 -3.80 26.19
C ASN A 157 -15.89 -2.57 25.72
N TYR A 158 -16.51 -1.38 25.72
CA TYR A 158 -15.84 -0.12 25.45
C TYR A 158 -15.35 0.55 26.74
N TRP A 159 -14.22 1.24 26.60
CA TRP A 159 -13.53 1.92 27.67
C TRP A 159 -13.14 3.33 27.24
N VAL A 160 -13.17 4.28 28.17
CA VAL A 160 -12.76 5.67 27.93
C VAL A 160 -11.60 6.05 28.85
N GLU A 161 -10.72 6.92 28.35
CA GLU A 161 -9.61 7.45 29.15
C GLU A 161 -10.12 8.33 30.30
N THR A 162 -9.40 8.27 31.41
CA THR A 162 -9.62 9.10 32.59
C THR A 162 -8.29 9.75 32.99
N PRO A 163 -8.31 10.76 33.89
CA PRO A 163 -7.08 11.29 34.47
C PRO A 163 -6.22 10.21 35.17
N GLU A 164 -6.83 9.14 35.68
CA GLU A 164 -6.15 8.05 36.39
C GLU A 164 -5.55 6.99 35.45
N SER A 165 -6.09 6.81 34.25
CA SER A 165 -5.52 5.90 33.23
C SER A 165 -4.27 6.48 32.55
N GLY A 166 -4.20 7.82 32.52
CA GLY A 166 -3.35 8.56 31.60
C GLY A 166 -3.93 8.57 30.17
N GLY A 167 -3.29 9.34 29.29
CA GLY A 167 -3.73 9.46 27.89
C GLY A 167 -3.42 8.22 27.05
N PHE A 168 -4.20 8.03 25.99
CA PHE A 168 -4.02 6.97 25.02
C PHE A 168 -2.71 7.10 24.19
N ALA A 169 -1.85 6.08 24.26
CA ALA A 169 -0.66 5.94 23.42
C ALA A 169 -0.98 5.05 22.21
N ARG A 170 -1.21 5.67 21.04
CA ARG A 170 -1.47 4.96 19.79
C ARG A 170 -0.16 4.50 19.14
N GLY A 171 -0.16 3.29 18.60
CA GLY A 171 0.95 2.77 17.82
C GLY A 171 0.56 1.58 16.97
N GLU A 172 1.50 1.17 16.13
CA GLU A 172 1.33 0.01 15.27
C GLU A 172 1.39 -1.29 16.10
N PRO A 173 0.66 -2.35 15.69
CA PRO A 173 0.78 -3.66 16.31
C PRO A 173 2.18 -4.26 16.14
N GLY A 174 2.69 -4.90 17.18
CA GLY A 174 4.02 -5.51 17.22
C GLY A 174 5.17 -4.52 17.40
N ASN A 175 4.89 -3.23 17.63
CA ASN A 175 5.87 -2.21 17.91
C ASN A 175 5.75 -1.68 19.35
N GLY A 176 6.88 -1.54 20.05
CA GLY A 176 6.93 -1.04 21.42
C GLY A 176 6.20 -1.94 22.43
N LEU A 177 5.28 -1.35 23.19
CA LEU A 177 4.46 -2.06 24.20
C LEU A 177 3.20 -2.71 23.59
N ASN A 178 2.95 -2.52 22.28
CA ASN A 178 1.76 -3.05 21.64
C ASN A 178 1.95 -4.52 21.26
N GLY A 179 0.94 -5.34 21.53
CA GLY A 179 0.89 -6.74 21.10
C GLY A 179 0.75 -6.89 19.58
N VAL A 180 0.73 -8.13 19.11
CA VAL A 180 0.46 -8.49 17.71
C VAL A 180 -1.02 -8.83 17.52
N ILE A 181 -1.51 -8.69 16.29
CA ILE A 181 -2.88 -9.08 15.93
C ILE A 181 -2.90 -10.51 15.41
N SER A 182 -3.84 -11.32 15.87
CA SER A 182 -4.14 -12.64 15.29
C SER A 182 -5.45 -12.57 14.49
N ALA A 183 -5.33 -12.46 13.17
CA ALA A 183 -6.49 -12.38 12.29
C ALA A 183 -7.30 -13.68 12.28
N GLY A 184 -8.64 -13.56 12.25
CA GLY A 184 -9.55 -14.71 12.20
C GLY A 184 -9.73 -15.45 13.53
N GLN A 185 -9.28 -14.86 14.64
CA GLN A 185 -9.48 -15.38 16.00
C GLN A 185 -10.29 -14.40 16.85
N VAL A 186 -10.95 -14.89 17.88
CA VAL A 186 -11.71 -14.11 18.85
C VAL A 186 -11.11 -14.36 20.24
N GLU A 187 -10.92 -13.31 21.02
CA GLU A 187 -10.44 -13.42 22.41
C GLU A 187 -11.59 -13.86 23.32
N GLU A 188 -11.36 -14.95 24.06
CA GLU A 188 -12.33 -15.46 25.04
C GLU A 188 -12.22 -14.70 26.37
N SER A 189 -13.30 -14.75 27.16
CA SER A 189 -13.29 -14.16 28.50
C SER A 189 -12.29 -14.88 29.41
N ASN A 190 -11.56 -14.11 30.21
CA ASN A 190 -10.61 -14.64 31.19
C ASN A 190 -11.28 -15.15 32.49
N VAL A 191 -12.60 -15.27 32.52
CA VAL A 191 -13.39 -15.58 33.72
C VAL A 191 -13.70 -17.08 33.79
N ASP A 192 -13.35 -17.72 34.90
CA ASP A 192 -13.77 -19.09 35.21
C ASP A 192 -15.10 -19.08 35.99
N LEU A 193 -16.17 -19.49 35.32
CA LEU A 193 -17.52 -19.52 35.88
C LEU A 193 -17.63 -20.39 37.14
N THR A 194 -16.85 -21.46 37.24
CA THR A 194 -16.92 -22.36 38.40
C THR A 194 -16.35 -21.69 39.64
N GLN A 195 -15.22 -21.01 39.51
CA GLN A 195 -14.60 -20.25 40.60
C GLN A 195 -15.46 -19.06 41.01
N GLU A 196 -16.02 -18.32 40.05
CA GLU A 196 -16.91 -17.19 40.34
C GLU A 196 -18.19 -17.63 41.06
N LEU A 197 -18.77 -18.78 40.69
CA LEU A 197 -19.93 -19.33 41.38
C LEU A 197 -19.61 -19.68 42.84
N VAL A 198 -18.44 -20.29 43.09
CA VAL A 198 -17.99 -20.63 44.44
C VAL A 198 -17.78 -19.36 45.27
N GLN A 199 -17.13 -18.34 44.71
CA GLN A 199 -16.95 -17.04 45.38
C GLN A 199 -18.30 -16.41 45.74
N MET A 200 -19.28 -16.45 44.83
CA MET A 200 -20.63 -15.95 45.08
C MET A 200 -21.33 -16.70 46.23
N ILE A 201 -21.19 -18.03 46.30
CA ILE A 201 -21.72 -18.84 47.42
C ILE A 201 -21.05 -18.48 48.75
N ILE A 202 -19.73 -18.25 48.75
CA ILE A 202 -18.99 -17.82 49.95
C ILE A 202 -19.51 -16.46 50.43
N GLN A 203 -19.65 -15.49 49.52
CA GLN A 203 -20.18 -14.17 49.87
C GLN A 203 -21.61 -14.23 50.39
N GLN A 204 -22.46 -15.07 49.80
CA GLN A 204 -23.82 -15.31 50.29
C GLN A 204 -23.82 -15.92 51.70
N ARG A 205 -22.96 -16.92 51.98
CA ARG A 205 -22.84 -17.50 53.32
C ARG A 205 -22.34 -16.49 54.35
N ASN A 206 -21.38 -15.63 53.98
CA ASN A 206 -20.92 -14.55 54.83
C ASN A 206 -22.05 -13.56 55.15
N TYR A 207 -22.85 -13.18 54.16
CA TYR A 207 -24.02 -12.34 54.37
C TYR A 207 -25.04 -13.00 55.30
N GLN A 208 -25.33 -14.29 55.13
CA GLN A 208 -26.23 -15.04 56.01
C GLN A 208 -25.71 -15.11 57.45
N ALA A 209 -24.41 -15.35 57.64
CA ALA A 209 -23.79 -15.34 58.96
C ALA A 209 -23.88 -13.96 59.62
N ASN A 210 -23.59 -12.88 58.88
CA ASN A 210 -23.72 -11.51 59.37
C ASN A 210 -25.17 -11.18 59.74
N ALA A 211 -26.15 -11.55 58.90
CA ALA A 211 -27.56 -11.35 59.18
C ALA A 211 -28.04 -12.14 60.40
N GLN A 212 -27.57 -13.37 60.59
CA GLN A 212 -27.91 -14.16 61.76
C GLN A 212 -27.32 -13.58 63.04
N SER A 213 -26.07 -13.07 63.00
CA SER A 213 -25.46 -12.35 64.11
C SER A 213 -26.30 -11.13 64.51
N ILE A 214 -26.79 -10.36 63.54
CA ILE A 214 -27.66 -9.21 63.79
C ILE A 214 -28.97 -9.66 64.45
N ARG A 215 -29.65 -10.69 63.91
CA ARG A 215 -30.89 -11.21 64.52
C ARG A 215 -30.71 -11.67 65.96
N THR A 216 -29.61 -12.35 66.26
CA THR A 216 -29.32 -12.77 67.63
C THR A 216 -29.06 -11.58 68.55
N GLN A 217 -28.38 -10.54 68.05
CA GLN A 217 -28.20 -9.29 68.81
C GLN A 217 -29.55 -8.61 69.06
N ASP A 218 -30.43 -8.52 68.06
CA ASP A 218 -31.76 -7.92 68.18
C ASP A 218 -32.63 -8.67 69.20
N GLN A 219 -32.58 -10.01 69.19
CA GLN A 219 -33.30 -10.83 70.17
C GLN A 219 -32.82 -10.57 71.59
N ILE A 220 -31.50 -10.48 71.81
CA ILE A 220 -30.93 -10.17 73.12
C ILE A 220 -31.38 -8.77 73.58
N LEU A 221 -31.33 -7.77 72.70
CA LEU A 221 -31.78 -6.41 73.00
C LEU A 221 -33.28 -6.37 73.38
N GLN A 222 -34.12 -7.11 72.65
CA GLN A 222 -35.55 -7.16 72.94
C GLN A 222 -35.83 -7.84 74.30
N THR A 223 -35.08 -8.89 74.65
CA THR A 223 -35.20 -9.50 75.99
C THR A 223 -34.76 -8.57 77.12
N LEU A 224 -33.73 -7.75 76.92
CA LEU A 224 -33.29 -6.73 77.89
C LEU A 224 -34.37 -5.66 78.13
N VAL A 225 -35.06 -5.21 77.09
CA VAL A 225 -36.12 -4.19 77.20
C VAL A 225 -37.34 -4.72 77.95
N ASN A 226 -37.64 -6.01 77.83
CA ASN A 226 -38.79 -6.65 78.49
C ASN A 226 -38.55 -7.04 79.96
N LEU A 227 -37.33 -6.88 80.49
CA LEU A 227 -36.96 -7.17 81.88
C LEU A 227 -37.17 -5.97 82.84
N ARG A 228 -38.18 -5.13 82.59
CA ARG A 228 -38.55 -3.98 83.44
C ARG A 228 -39.68 -4.29 84.41
#